data_AF-A0A1G5I7U3-F1
#
_entry.id   AF-A0A1G5I7U3-F1
#
_cell.length_a   1.000
_cell.length_b   1.000
_cell.length_c   1.000
_cell.angle_alpha   90.00
_cell.angle_beta   90.00
_cell.angle_gamma   90.00
#
_symmetry.space_group_name_H-M   'P 1'
#
loop_
_entity.id
_entity.type
_entity.pdbx_description
1 polymer ?
#
loop_
_entity_poly.entity_id
_entity_poly.type
_entity_poly.pdbx_seq_one_letter_code
_entity_poly.pdbx_strand_id
1 'polypeptide(L)'
;MKRILRDTCILSALMILCVFTVSIIWTGMTDEIKLVLQLFGLSFIIAVVNFFLDEYTNLSIIGSYLVKYVAATCVVMLFGFMVGWFYRSNFWMAFIYVGIVLVLAFFIDAFKTKKDIEFINARIKDKML
;
A
#
# COMPACT_ATOMS: atom_id res chain seq x y z
N MET A 1 -16.69 6.48 9.98
CA MET A 1 -15.52 5.57 10.09
C MET A 1 -14.34 5.91 9.18
N LYS A 2 -14.51 6.50 7.98
CA LYS A 2 -13.39 6.86 7.09
C LYS A 2 -12.38 7.89 7.67
N ARG A 3 -12.81 8.81 8.54
CA ARG A 3 -11.94 9.85 9.15
C ARG A 3 -10.97 9.28 10.18
N ILE A 4 -11.48 8.61 11.23
CA ILE A 4 -10.65 8.09 12.32
C ILE A 4 -9.54 7.16 11.78
N LEU A 5 -9.89 6.22 10.89
CA LEU A 5 -8.93 5.29 10.30
C LEU A 5 -7.85 6.01 9.46
N ARG A 6 -8.24 7.03 8.70
CA ARG A 6 -7.31 7.87 7.93
C ARG A 6 -6.40 8.68 8.85
N ASP A 7 -6.97 9.31 9.87
CA ASP A 7 -6.25 10.16 10.79
C ASP A 7 -5.26 9.32 11.62
N THR A 8 -5.63 8.10 12.03
CA THR A 8 -4.72 7.13 12.66
C THR A 8 -3.60 6.70 11.71
N CYS A 9 -3.89 6.38 10.44
CA CYS A 9 -2.84 6.05 9.45
C CYS A 9 -1.88 7.22 9.21
N ILE A 10 -2.37 8.45 9.14
CA ILE A 10 -1.54 9.65 8.97
C ILE A 10 -0.66 9.85 10.21
N LEU A 11 -1.21 9.70 11.42
CA LEU A 11 -0.45 9.80 12.67
C LEU A 11 0.63 8.72 12.77
N SER A 12 0.31 7.48 12.41
CA SER A 12 1.27 6.38 12.37
C SER A 12 2.37 6.63 11.34
N ALA A 13 2.02 7.12 10.14
CA ALA A 13 3.01 7.48 9.12
C ALA A 13 3.95 8.60 9.60
N LEU A 14 3.40 9.64 10.25
CA LEU A 14 4.18 10.74 10.86
C LEU A 14 5.11 10.25 11.98
N MET A 15 4.62 9.37 12.85
CA MET A 15 5.44 8.76 13.91
C MET A 15 6.62 7.98 13.32
N ILE A 16 6.35 7.13 12.31
CA ILE A 16 7.39 6.35 11.63
C ILE A 16 8.42 7.30 11.01
N LEU A 17 7.98 8.34 10.28
CA LEU A 17 8.86 9.35 9.68
C LEU A 17 9.73 10.06 10.73
N CYS A 18 9.17 10.41 11.88
CA CYS A 18 9.88 11.08 12.95
C CYS A 18 10.95 10.17 13.58
N VAL A 19 10.60 8.92 13.91
CA VAL A 19 11.53 7.92 14.46
C VAL A 19 12.66 7.61 13.47
N PHE A 20 12.35 7.51 12.18
CA PHE A 20 13.36 7.30 11.15
C PHE A 20 14.27 8.52 10.95
N THR A 21 13.73 9.74 11.03
CA THR A 21 14.53 10.97 10.96
C THR A 21 15.53 11.03 12.11
N VAL A 22 15.08 10.73 13.34
CA VAL A 22 15.96 10.67 14.52
C VAL A 22 17.01 9.56 14.38
N SER A 23 16.62 8.39 13.86
CA SER A 23 17.55 7.28 13.62
C SER A 23 18.63 7.65 12.60
N ILE A 24 18.27 8.32 11.49
CA ILE A 24 19.22 8.80 10.47
C ILE A 24 20.22 9.80 11.08
N ILE A 25 19.75 10.70 11.94
CA ILE A 25 20.62 11.69 12.61
C ILE A 25 21.58 11.02 13.60
N TRP A 26 21.16 9.95 14.27
CA TRP A 26 21.95 9.31 15.33
C TRP A 26 22.90 8.22 14.83
N THR A 27 22.44 7.30 13.98
CA THR A 27 23.21 6.14 13.51
C THR A 27 23.71 6.27 12.07
N GLY A 28 23.31 7.32 11.34
CA GLY A 28 23.65 7.50 9.94
C GLY A 28 22.84 6.60 9.00
N MET A 29 23.19 6.60 7.71
CA MET A 29 22.52 5.74 6.70
C MET A 29 23.07 4.30 6.79
N THR A 30 22.38 3.44 7.54
CA THR A 30 22.59 2.00 7.51
C THR A 30 21.78 1.33 6.38
N ASP A 31 22.17 0.13 5.97
CA ASP A 31 21.47 -0.62 4.91
C ASP A 31 20.00 -0.90 5.26
N GLU A 32 19.70 -1.11 6.54
CA GLU A 32 18.34 -1.31 7.05
C GLU A 32 17.48 -0.04 6.90
N ILE A 33 18.02 1.11 7.31
CA ILE A 33 17.34 2.40 7.16
C ILE A 33 17.10 2.72 5.68
N LYS A 34 18.09 2.44 4.84
CA LYS A 34 17.99 2.59 3.39
C LYS A 34 16.87 1.73 2.81
N LEU A 35 16.75 0.47 3.24
CA LEU A 35 15.69 -0.44 2.80
C LEU A 35 14.31 0.04 3.23
N VAL A 36 14.15 0.53 4.46
CA VAL A 36 12.87 1.08 4.92
C VAL A 36 12.49 2.35 4.15
N LEU A 37 13.45 3.23 3.87
CA LEU A 37 13.20 4.42 3.06
C LEU A 37 12.76 4.07 1.64
N GLN A 38 13.35 3.03 1.05
CA GLN A 38 12.97 2.50 -0.26
C GLN A 38 11.56 1.90 -0.25
N LEU A 39 11.19 1.14 0.79
CA LEU A 39 9.82 0.63 0.97
C LEU A 39 8.81 1.76 1.14
N PHE A 40 9.15 2.81 1.89
CA PHE A 40 8.30 3.98 2.06
C PHE A 40 8.08 4.69 0.71
N GLY A 41 9.15 4.93 -0.05
CA GLY A 41 9.08 5.49 -1.40
C GLY A 41 8.25 4.64 -2.36
N LEU A 42 8.42 3.32 -2.33
CA LEU A 42 7.61 2.38 -3.11
C LEU A 42 6.13 2.47 -2.75
N SER A 43 5.80 2.54 -1.46
CA SER A 43 4.40 2.67 -1.01
C SER A 43 3.75 3.95 -1.54
N PHE A 44 4.52 5.05 -1.59
CA PHE A 44 4.06 6.32 -2.12
C PHE A 44 3.80 6.24 -3.64
N ILE A 45 4.72 5.64 -4.40
CA ILE A 45 4.54 5.44 -5.85
C ILE A 45 3.30 4.60 -6.13
N ILE A 46 3.11 3.49 -5.41
CA ILE A 46 1.93 2.62 -5.57
C ILE A 46 0.64 3.39 -5.25
N ALA A 47 0.63 4.21 -4.20
CA ALA A 47 -0.54 5.03 -3.84
C ALA A 47 -0.88 6.03 -4.95
N VAL A 48 0.12 6.69 -5.53
CA VAL A 48 -0.05 7.63 -6.66
C VAL A 48 -0.59 6.91 -7.90
N VAL A 49 -0.01 5.75 -8.24
CA VAL A 49 -0.49 4.93 -9.38
C VAL A 49 -1.93 4.48 -9.16
N ASN A 50 -2.29 4.03 -7.96
CA ASN A 50 -3.67 3.67 -7.63
C ASN A 50 -4.63 4.86 -7.76
N PHE A 51 -4.23 6.05 -7.30
CA PHE A 51 -5.02 7.26 -7.44
C PHE A 51 -5.30 7.58 -8.91
N PHE A 52 -4.28 7.51 -9.78
CA PHE A 52 -4.47 7.72 -11.21
C PHE A 52 -5.32 6.62 -11.86
N LEU A 53 -5.13 5.36 -11.48
CA LEU A 53 -5.98 4.28 -12.00
C LEU A 53 -7.44 4.47 -11.61
N ASP A 54 -7.73 4.91 -10.38
CA ASP A 54 -9.09 5.23 -9.95
C ASP A 54 -9.70 6.41 -10.72
N GLU A 55 -8.91 7.43 -11.08
CA GLU A 55 -9.39 8.58 -11.84
C GLU A 55 -9.65 8.24 -13.32
N TYR A 56 -8.80 7.42 -13.93
CA TYR A 56 -8.84 7.15 -15.38
C TYR A 56 -9.59 5.88 -15.80
N THR A 57 -9.84 4.93 -14.89
CA THR A 57 -10.48 3.66 -15.24
C THR A 57 -11.94 3.57 -14.76
N ASN A 58 -12.88 3.58 -15.71
CA ASN A 58 -14.29 3.24 -15.46
C ASN A 58 -14.54 1.73 -15.63
N LEU A 59 -13.68 0.89 -15.04
CA LEU A 59 -13.80 -0.57 -15.13
C LEU A 59 -14.79 -1.11 -14.11
N SER A 60 -15.34 -2.30 -14.39
CA SER A 60 -16.11 -3.04 -13.38
C SER A 60 -15.24 -3.31 -12.15
N ILE A 61 -15.85 -3.48 -10.98
CA ILE A 61 -15.14 -3.63 -9.69
C ILE A 61 -14.02 -4.69 -9.79
N ILE A 62 -14.33 -5.85 -10.37
CA ILE A 62 -13.37 -6.95 -10.53
C ILE A 62 -12.25 -6.58 -11.51
N GLY A 63 -12.58 -5.93 -12.63
CA GLY A 63 -11.60 -5.48 -13.61
C GLY A 63 -10.65 -4.42 -13.05
N SER A 64 -11.16 -3.48 -12.25
CA SER A 64 -10.36 -2.46 -11.56
C SER A 64 -9.35 -3.09 -10.60
N TYR A 65 -9.77 -4.07 -9.79
CA TYR A 65 -8.86 -4.80 -8.90
C TYR A 65 -7.75 -5.54 -9.64
N LEU A 66 -8.09 -6.19 -10.75
CA LEU A 66 -7.12 -6.97 -11.53
C LEU A 66 -6.08 -6.05 -12.16
N VAL A 67 -6.50 -4.90 -12.72
CA VAL A 67 -5.58 -3.89 -13.26
C VAL A 67 -4.71 -3.27 -12.17
N LYS A 68 -5.28 -2.90 -11.02
CA LYS A 68 -4.50 -2.35 -9.89
C LYS A 68 -3.46 -3.34 -9.37
N TYR A 69 -3.83 -4.62 -9.27
CA TYR A 69 -2.90 -5.67 -8.86
C TYR A 69 -1.74 -5.80 -9.85
N VAL A 70 -2.03 -5.93 -11.15
CA VAL A 70 -1.00 -6.04 -12.19
C VAL A 70 -0.10 -4.80 -12.20
N ALA A 71 -0.68 -3.60 -12.13
CA ALA A 71 0.07 -2.35 -12.10
C ALA A 71 0.99 -2.27 -10.87
N ALA A 72 0.48 -2.59 -9.68
CA ALA A 72 1.27 -2.62 -8.46
C ALA A 72 2.41 -3.65 -8.55
N THR A 73 2.15 -4.85 -9.05
CA THR A 73 3.17 -5.89 -9.26
C THR A 73 4.26 -5.42 -10.23
N CYS A 74 3.90 -4.78 -11.35
CA CYS A 74 4.87 -4.21 -12.29
C CYS A 74 5.72 -3.12 -11.64
N VAL A 75 5.11 -2.20 -10.87
CA VAL A 75 5.83 -1.15 -10.15
C VAL A 75 6.81 -1.74 -9.13
N VAL A 76 6.37 -2.71 -8.33
CA VAL A 76 7.22 -3.40 -7.34
C VAL A 76 8.40 -4.09 -8.01
N MET A 77 8.17 -4.78 -9.14
CA MET A 77 9.25 -5.45 -9.86
C MET A 77 10.24 -4.46 -10.48
N LEU A 78 9.77 -3.40 -11.14
CA LEU A 78 10.64 -2.37 -11.73
C LEU A 78 11.46 -1.65 -10.66
N PHE A 79 10.82 -1.26 -9.57
CA PHE A 79 11.49 -0.60 -8.45
C PHE A 79 12.49 -1.52 -7.77
N GLY A 80 12.10 -2.75 -7.45
CA GLY A 80 12.99 -3.73 -6.85
C GLY A 80 14.20 -4.08 -7.73
N PHE A 81 14.05 -4.03 -9.06
CA PHE A 81 15.17 -4.21 -9.99
C PHE A 81 16.12 -3.01 -9.97
N MET A 82 15.60 -1.77 -10.06
CA MET A 82 16.43 -0.55 -9.98
C MET A 82 17.21 -0.42 -8.68
N VAL A 83 16.61 -0.90 -7.59
CA VAL A 83 17.14 -0.77 -6.23
C VAL A 83 18.00 -1.98 -5.82
N GLY A 84 18.01 -3.05 -6.63
CA GLY A 84 18.83 -4.24 -6.40
C GLY A 84 18.30 -5.19 -5.32
N TRP A 85 16.97 -5.21 -5.10
CA TRP A 85 16.32 -6.11 -4.14
C TRP A 85 16.43 -7.59 -4.55
N PHE A 86 16.50 -7.87 -5.84
CA PHE A 86 16.50 -9.23 -6.38
C PHE A 86 17.90 -9.86 -6.50
N TYR A 87 18.96 -9.18 -6.05
CA TYR A 87 20.28 -9.81 -5.94
C TYR A 87 20.28 -10.88 -4.83
N ARG A 88 21.02 -11.97 -5.05
CA ARG A 88 21.00 -13.21 -4.23
C ARG A 88 21.20 -12.99 -2.72
N SER A 89 21.86 -11.88 -2.32
CA SER A 89 22.08 -11.48 -0.93
C SER A 89 20.85 -10.87 -0.25
N ASN A 90 19.98 -10.18 -0.99
CA ASN A 90 18.90 -9.33 -0.44
C ASN A 90 17.49 -9.91 -0.68
N PHE A 91 17.40 -11.00 -1.44
CA PHE A 91 16.13 -11.62 -1.85
C PHE A 91 15.24 -12.03 -0.67
N TRP A 92 15.85 -12.52 0.41
CA TRP A 92 15.13 -12.92 1.63
C TRP A 92 14.50 -11.74 2.37
N MET A 93 15.18 -10.58 2.44
CA MET A 93 14.61 -9.39 3.07
C MET A 93 13.45 -8.84 2.25
N ALA A 94 13.61 -8.71 0.93
CA ALA A 94 12.57 -8.17 0.06
C ALA A 94 11.27 -8.99 0.14
N PHE A 95 11.36 -10.32 0.21
CA PHE A 95 10.20 -11.21 0.32
C PHE A 95 9.43 -11.03 1.64
N ILE A 96 10.14 -10.94 2.77
CA ILE A 96 9.50 -10.80 4.09
C ILE A 96 8.79 -9.45 4.20
N TYR A 97 9.45 -8.36 3.78
CA TYR A 97 8.87 -7.03 3.91
C TYR A 97 7.76 -6.75 2.90
N VAL A 98 7.86 -7.23 1.66
CA VAL A 98 6.82 -7.01 0.65
C VAL A 98 5.66 -7.99 0.83
N GLY A 99 5.93 -9.25 1.15
CA GLY A 99 4.91 -10.30 1.26
C GLY A 99 3.91 -10.04 2.40
N ILE A 100 4.42 -9.71 3.60
CA ILE A 100 3.56 -9.46 4.77
C ILE A 100 2.71 -8.20 4.55
N VAL A 101 3.31 -7.14 3.99
CA VAL A 101 2.60 -5.89 3.69
C VAL A 101 1.51 -6.10 2.65
N LEU A 102 1.77 -6.90 1.62
CA LEU A 102 0.81 -7.18 0.55
C LEU A 102 -0.36 -8.03 1.05
N VAL A 103 -0.12 -9.02 1.92
CA VAL A 103 -1.18 -9.81 2.57
C VAL A 103 -2.06 -8.91 3.44
N LEU A 104 -1.47 -8.07 4.28
CA LEU A 104 -2.22 -7.15 5.15
C LEU A 104 -3.03 -6.13 4.32
N ALA A 105 -2.44 -5.57 3.26
CA ALA A 105 -3.12 -4.65 2.36
C ALA A 105 -4.32 -5.31 1.67
N PHE A 106 -4.15 -6.54 1.18
CA PHE A 106 -5.24 -7.31 0.57
C PHE A 106 -6.40 -7.56 1.54
N PHE A 107 -6.09 -7.93 2.79
CA PHE A 107 -7.12 -8.12 3.81
C PHE A 107 -7.88 -6.83 4.10
N ILE A 108 -7.17 -5.71 4.27
CA ILE A 108 -7.79 -4.41 4.56
C ILE A 108 -8.72 -3.98 3.42
N ASP A 109 -8.29 -4.12 2.16
CA ASP A 109 -9.12 -3.78 1.01
C ASP A 109 -10.34 -4.71 0.90
N ALA A 110 -10.17 -6.02 1.10
CA ALA A 110 -11.28 -6.96 1.10
C ALA A 110 -12.35 -6.63 2.16
N PHE A 111 -11.91 -6.28 3.38
CA PHE A 111 -12.82 -5.85 4.45
C PHE A 111 -13.56 -4.56 4.10
N LYS A 112 -12.87 -3.60 3.49
CA LYS A 112 -13.45 -2.31 3.10
C LYS A 112 -14.51 -2.48 2.01
N THR A 113 -14.22 -3.32 1.02
CA THR A 113 -15.13 -3.61 -0.09
C THR A 113 -16.36 -4.38 0.37
N LYS A 114 -16.20 -5.36 1.27
CA LYS A 114 -17.34 -6.05 1.87
C LYS A 114 -18.28 -5.07 2.58
N LYS A 115 -17.70 -4.11 3.31
CA LYS A 115 -18.46 -3.09 4.05
C LYS A 115 -19.18 -2.10 3.13
N ASP A 116 -18.54 -1.69 2.04
CA ASP A 116 -19.17 -0.82 1.04
C ASP A 116 -20.31 -1.54 0.31
N ILE A 117 -20.17 -2.85 0.01
CA ILE A 117 -21.25 -3.67 -0.56
C ILE A 117 -22.43 -3.81 0.40
N GLU A 118 -22.19 -4.12 1.68
CA GLU A 118 -23.25 -4.20 2.70
C GLU A 118 -23.98 -2.87 2.85
N PHE A 119 -23.26 -1.74 2.80
CA PHE A 119 -23.86 -0.41 2.88
C PHE A 119 -24.73 -0.07 1.67
N ILE A 120 -24.31 -0.44 0.46
CA ILE A 120 -25.10 -0.27 -0.76
C ILE A 120 -26.36 -1.13 -0.71
N ASN A 121 -26.24 -2.42 -0.35
CA ASN A 121 -27.38 -3.32 -0.25
C ASN A 121 -28.39 -2.88 0.81
N ALA A 122 -27.93 -2.35 1.95
CA ALA A 122 -28.81 -1.80 2.98
C ALA A 122 -29.61 -0.60 2.45
N ARG A 123 -28.97 0.34 1.74
CA ARG A 123 -29.67 1.51 1.16
C ARG A 123 -30.66 1.16 0.05
N ILE A 124 -30.37 0.14 -0.75
CA ILE A 124 -31.29 -0.34 -1.79
C ILE A 124 -32.52 -0.98 -1.14
N LYS A 125 -32.34 -1.73 -0.06
CA LYS A 125 -33.42 -2.36 0.70
C LYS A 125 -34.33 -1.34 1.38
N ASP A 126 -33.77 -0.28 1.95
CA ASP A 126 -34.53 0.84 2.54
C ASP A 126 -35.31 1.69 1.52
N LYS A 127 -34.93 1.66 0.23
CA LYS A 127 -35.65 2.35 -0.85
C LYS A 127 -36.75 1.51 -1.51
N MET A 128 -36.78 0.21 -1.25
CA MET A 128 -37.77 -0.73 -1.82
C MET A 128 -38.93 -1.06 -0.85
N LEU A 129 -38.84 -0.58 0.40
CA LEU A 129 -39.93 -0.52 1.38
C LEU A 129 -40.58 0.87 1.35
#